data_AF-A0AAV7QT42-F1
#
_entry.id   AF-A0AAV7QT42-F1
#
_cell.length_a   1.000
_cell.length_b   1.000
_cell.length_c   1.000
_cell.angle_alpha   90.00
_cell.angle_beta   90.00
_cell.angle_gamma   90.00
#
_symmetry.space_group_name_H-M   'P 1'
#
loop_
_entity.id
_entity.type
_entity.pdbx_description
1 polymer ?
#
loop_
_entity_poly.entity_id
_entity_poly.type
_entity_poly.pdbx_seq_one_letter_code
_entity_poly.pdbx_strand_id
1 'polypeptide(L)'
;MARFLAVRLQLVHYGKSFVEERCLFEVDHKQDNLFSKSDSLQPPPFALVSQYACQRRTTIENHNKAFTDAFEILAENYEFRENKGSCLAFRRAASVLKSLPFTVATLGDVDGLPGFGDQIKGIVEEILEDGESSKVKEVLNDGWHKSIKLFTSVFGVGLKTAVKWHKLGIQTLKEIKEDKNLRLTNMQTAGLQHYEDLIGGVSNAEADEITLLVKEAVCTFLPDAVVTLTGGFRR
;
A
#
# COMPACT_ATOMS: atom_id res chain seq x y z
N MET A 1 24.59 15.79 -2.43
CA MET A 1 24.06 15.55 -1.06
C MET A 1 23.34 14.22 -1.09
N ALA A 2 23.94 13.17 -0.55
CA ALA A 2 23.32 11.84 -0.54
C ALA A 2 22.25 11.79 0.56
N ARG A 3 20.98 11.71 0.17
CA ARG A 3 19.87 11.46 1.09
C ARG A 3 20.01 10.06 1.64
N PHE A 4 20.07 9.94 2.97
CA PHE A 4 20.14 8.64 3.64
C PHE A 4 18.81 7.92 3.51
N LEU A 5 18.72 6.96 2.57
CA LEU A 5 17.58 6.06 2.50
C LEU A 5 17.81 4.89 3.46
N ALA A 6 16.87 4.71 4.40
CA ALA A 6 16.73 3.46 5.14
C ALA A 6 16.18 2.38 4.20
N VAL A 7 17.01 1.90 3.25
CA VAL A 7 16.68 0.71 2.48
C VAL A 7 16.75 -0.47 3.44
N ARG A 8 15.63 -1.16 3.63
CA ARG A 8 15.65 -2.51 4.21
C ARG A 8 16.34 -3.45 3.21
N LEU A 9 17.67 -3.49 3.21
CA LEU A 9 18.43 -4.50 2.48
C LEU A 9 18.14 -5.86 3.12
N GLN A 10 17.28 -6.66 2.49
CA GLN A 10 17.28 -8.10 2.72
C GLN A 10 18.36 -8.70 1.81
N LEU A 11 19.58 -8.81 2.34
CA LEU A 11 20.60 -9.68 1.76
C LEU A 11 20.14 -11.13 1.99
N VAL A 12 19.60 -11.75 0.94
CA VAL A 12 19.34 -13.19 0.96
C VAL A 12 20.64 -13.90 0.56
N HIS A 13 21.41 -14.32 1.56
CA HIS A 13 22.53 -15.24 1.34
C HIS A 13 21.96 -16.63 1.01
N TYR A 14 21.95 -17.00 -0.27
CA TYR A 14 21.71 -18.39 -0.67
C TYR A 14 23.02 -19.18 -0.53
N GLY A 15 23.09 -20.02 0.50
CA GLY A 15 24.27 -20.84 0.76
C GLY A 15 24.02 -21.92 1.79
N LYS A 16 23.23 -22.94 1.43
CA LYS A 16 23.44 -24.38 1.72
C LYS A 16 22.22 -25.21 1.31
N SER A 17 22.42 -25.96 0.23
CA SER A 17 21.90 -27.32 -0.03
C SER A 17 20.71 -27.78 0.80
N PHE A 18 19.53 -27.78 0.18
CA PHE A 18 18.47 -28.72 0.48
C PHE A 18 18.04 -29.43 -0.81
N VAL A 19 17.74 -30.70 -0.65
CA VAL A 19 17.68 -31.75 -1.67
C VAL A 19 16.47 -31.56 -2.60
N GLU A 20 16.74 -31.91 -3.85
CA GLU A 20 15.85 -32.17 -4.98
C GLU A 20 14.53 -32.86 -4.57
N GLU A 21 13.39 -32.19 -4.82
CA GLU A 21 12.15 -32.89 -5.15
C GLU A 21 11.51 -32.21 -6.36
N ARG A 22 11.50 -32.96 -7.45
CA ARG A 22 10.93 -32.62 -8.74
C ARG A 22 9.42 -32.51 -8.62
N CYS A 23 8.84 -31.46 -9.16
CA CYS A 23 7.55 -31.56 -9.82
C CYS A 23 7.69 -30.99 -11.23
N LEU A 24 8.04 -31.90 -12.14
CA LEU A 24 7.77 -31.79 -13.57
C LEU A 24 6.25 -31.78 -13.75
N PHE A 25 5.70 -30.71 -14.31
CA PHE A 25 4.51 -30.81 -15.14
C PHE A 25 4.66 -29.87 -16.33
N GLU A 26 5.15 -30.47 -17.41
CA GLU A 26 5.02 -29.98 -18.76
C GLU A 26 3.68 -30.51 -19.29
N VAL A 27 2.78 -29.62 -19.69
CA VAL A 27 1.66 -29.98 -20.57
C VAL A 27 1.56 -28.90 -21.63
N ASP A 28 2.15 -29.24 -22.78
CA ASP A 28 1.94 -28.57 -24.04
C ASP A 28 0.96 -29.43 -24.84
N HIS A 29 -0.16 -28.87 -25.31
CA HIS A 29 -0.61 -29.10 -26.68
C HIS A 29 -1.85 -28.31 -27.11
N LYS A 30 -1.68 -27.77 -28.32
CA LYS A 30 -2.62 -27.60 -29.45
C LYS A 30 -3.59 -26.42 -29.38
N GLN A 31 -3.12 -25.40 -30.07
CA GLN A 31 -3.89 -24.39 -30.77
C GLN A 31 -4.71 -25.03 -31.89
N ASP A 32 -6.03 -25.01 -31.77
CA ASP A 32 -6.94 -25.16 -32.90
C ASP A 32 -7.69 -23.85 -33.13
N ASN A 33 -7.58 -23.41 -34.38
CA ASN A 33 -8.10 -22.18 -34.95
C ASN A 33 -9.54 -22.40 -35.42
N LEU A 34 -10.50 -21.61 -34.93
CA LEU A 34 -11.80 -21.43 -35.59
C LEU A 34 -12.23 -19.97 -35.47
N PHE A 35 -12.11 -19.28 -36.61
CA PHE A 35 -12.61 -17.94 -36.86
C PHE A 35 -14.10 -17.98 -37.25
N SER A 36 -14.74 -16.81 -37.08
CA SER A 36 -16.12 -16.41 -37.42
C SER A 36 -17.15 -16.65 -36.31
N LYS A 37 -18.05 -15.72 -35.96
CA LYS A 37 -18.47 -14.47 -36.61
C LYS A 37 -19.06 -13.51 -35.55
N SER A 38 -19.08 -12.23 -35.90
CA SER A 38 -19.59 -11.06 -35.17
C SER A 38 -21.02 -11.19 -34.63
N ASP A 39 -21.25 -10.71 -33.40
CA ASP A 39 -22.43 -9.88 -33.09
C ASP A 39 -22.32 -9.11 -31.75
N SER A 40 -22.70 -7.83 -31.79
CA SER A 40 -23.05 -6.87 -30.71
C SER A 40 -22.17 -6.76 -29.45
N LEU A 41 -21.55 -5.58 -29.25
CA LEU A 41 -20.98 -5.16 -27.97
C LEU A 41 -22.08 -5.03 -26.90
N GLN A 42 -22.07 -5.94 -25.93
CA GLN A 42 -22.55 -5.65 -24.57
C GLN A 42 -21.36 -5.79 -23.60
N PRO A 43 -21.19 -4.89 -22.63
CA PRO A 43 -20.18 -5.07 -21.60
C PRO A 43 -20.50 -6.38 -20.83
N PRO A 44 -19.51 -7.23 -20.53
CA PRO A 44 -19.77 -8.50 -19.87
C PRO A 44 -20.38 -8.26 -18.48
N PRO A 45 -21.32 -9.12 -18.05
CA PRO A 45 -21.98 -8.97 -16.76
C PRO A 45 -20.93 -9.04 -15.64
N PHE A 46 -21.12 -8.22 -14.60
CA PHE A 46 -20.32 -8.04 -13.38
C PHE A 46 -19.95 -9.33 -12.59
N ALA A 47 -20.25 -10.51 -13.14
CA ALA A 47 -20.11 -11.83 -12.57
C ALA A 47 -18.68 -12.43 -12.54
N LEU A 48 -17.61 -11.66 -12.82
CA LEU A 48 -16.25 -12.23 -12.86
C LEU A 48 -15.17 -11.48 -12.08
N VAL A 49 -15.52 -10.50 -11.23
CA VAL A 49 -14.52 -9.87 -10.37
C VAL A 49 -14.21 -10.80 -9.20
N SER A 50 -13.06 -11.49 -9.26
CA SER A 50 -12.64 -12.37 -8.17
C SER A 50 -12.48 -11.61 -6.85
N GLN A 51 -12.82 -12.27 -5.74
CA GLN A 51 -12.53 -11.75 -4.40
C GLN A 51 -11.03 -11.69 -4.08
N TYR A 52 -10.20 -12.45 -4.80
CA TYR A 52 -8.76 -12.54 -4.56
C TYR A 52 -8.00 -11.57 -5.48
N ALA A 53 -7.22 -10.67 -4.89
CA ALA A 53 -6.46 -9.67 -5.65
C ALA A 53 -5.47 -10.30 -6.66
N CYS A 54 -4.90 -11.47 -6.36
CA CYS A 54 -3.99 -12.17 -7.28
C CYS A 54 -4.67 -12.75 -8.52
N GLN A 55 -6.01 -12.81 -8.54
CA GLN A 55 -6.81 -13.23 -9.69
C GLN A 55 -7.40 -12.04 -10.44
N ARG A 56 -6.89 -10.83 -10.18
CA ARG A 56 -7.27 -9.60 -10.87
C ARG A 56 -6.03 -8.88 -11.35
N ARG A 57 -6.17 -8.14 -12.46
CA ARG A 57 -5.15 -7.19 -12.89
C ARG A 57 -5.44 -5.84 -12.25
N THR A 58 -4.46 -5.27 -11.55
CA THR A 58 -4.54 -3.92 -10.99
C THR A 58 -3.37 -3.13 -11.53
N THR A 59 -3.66 -2.16 -12.38
CA THR A 59 -2.67 -1.24 -12.97
C THR A 59 -2.38 -0.08 -12.01
N ILE A 60 -1.40 0.75 -12.36
CA ILE A 60 -1.10 2.00 -11.64
C ILE A 60 -2.26 3.00 -11.80
N GLU A 61 -2.92 3.00 -12.96
CA GLU A 61 -4.10 3.82 -13.20
C GLU A 61 -5.28 3.35 -12.35
N ASN A 62 -5.88 4.28 -11.60
CA ASN A 62 -7.02 4.05 -10.72
C ASN A 62 -8.16 5.01 -11.06
N HIS A 63 -9.22 4.48 -11.66
CA HIS A 63 -10.41 5.24 -12.09
C HIS A 63 -11.36 5.63 -10.94
N ASN A 64 -11.13 5.10 -9.73
CA ASN A 64 -12.05 5.17 -8.59
C ASN A 64 -11.41 5.82 -7.36
N LYS A 65 -10.50 6.78 -7.57
CA LYS A 65 -9.65 7.37 -6.53
C LYS A 65 -10.43 7.95 -5.35
N ALA A 66 -11.55 8.63 -5.60
CA ALA A 66 -12.39 9.22 -4.53
C ALA A 66 -12.83 8.16 -3.50
N PHE A 67 -13.33 7.01 -3.97
CA PHE A 67 -13.72 5.90 -3.10
C PHE A 67 -12.53 5.21 -2.46
N THR A 68 -11.46 4.95 -3.23
CA THR A 68 -10.31 4.20 -2.71
C THR A 68 -9.57 4.99 -1.64
N ASP A 69 -9.42 6.30 -1.80
CA ASP A 69 -8.77 7.16 -0.81
C ASP A 69 -9.59 7.21 0.48
N ALA A 70 -10.92 7.35 0.36
CA ALA A 70 -11.84 7.27 1.49
C ALA A 70 -11.70 5.94 2.25
N PHE A 71 -11.69 4.81 1.54
CA PHE A 71 -11.53 3.49 2.15
C PHE A 71 -10.14 3.29 2.77
N GLU A 72 -9.09 3.86 2.19
CA GLU A 72 -7.74 3.80 2.77
C GLU A 72 -7.64 4.58 4.08
N ILE A 73 -8.24 5.77 4.14
CA ILE A 73 -8.33 6.56 5.39
C ILE A 73 -9.07 5.76 6.47
N LEU A 74 -10.21 5.16 6.13
CA LEU A 74 -10.98 4.35 7.07
C LEU A 74 -10.21 3.10 7.51
N ALA A 75 -9.56 2.41 6.57
CA ALA A 75 -8.75 1.23 6.87
C ALA A 75 -7.59 1.55 7.82
N GLU A 76 -6.89 2.66 7.59
CA GLU A 76 -5.80 3.17 8.44
C GLU A 76 -6.31 3.48 9.85
N ASN A 77 -7.46 4.18 9.97
CA ASN A 77 -8.06 4.44 11.27
C ASN A 77 -8.44 3.15 12.02
N TYR A 78 -9.02 2.16 11.33
CA TYR A 78 -9.32 0.87 11.95
C TYR A 78 -8.06 0.08 12.33
N GLU A 79 -6.97 0.22 11.56
CA GLU A 79 -5.67 -0.37 11.90
C GLU A 79 -5.11 0.24 13.19
N PHE A 80 -5.13 1.57 13.32
CA PHE A 80 -4.70 2.25 14.54
C PHE A 80 -5.53 1.84 15.76
N ARG A 81 -6.82 1.58 15.55
CA ARG A 81 -7.76 1.11 16.59
C ARG A 81 -7.72 -0.40 16.80
N GLU A 82 -6.75 -1.10 16.20
CA GLU A 82 -6.55 -2.55 16.28
C GLU A 82 -7.78 -3.39 15.84
N ASN A 83 -8.70 -2.79 15.08
CA ASN A 83 -9.84 -3.47 14.48
C ASN A 83 -9.44 -4.05 13.11
N LYS A 84 -8.81 -5.22 13.16
CA LYS A 84 -8.30 -5.94 11.98
C LYS A 84 -9.40 -6.33 10.99
N GLY A 85 -10.61 -6.64 11.47
CA GLY A 85 -11.73 -7.06 10.62
C GLY A 85 -12.19 -5.94 9.69
N SER A 86 -12.54 -4.79 10.27
CA SER A 86 -12.96 -3.62 9.48
C SER A 86 -11.83 -3.08 8.62
N CYS A 87 -10.59 -3.04 9.13
CA CYS A 87 -9.41 -2.66 8.34
C CYS A 87 -9.28 -3.52 7.07
N LEU A 88 -9.38 -4.85 7.21
CA LEU A 88 -9.29 -5.76 6.08
C LEU A 88 -10.45 -5.60 5.09
N ALA A 89 -11.67 -5.37 5.58
CA ALA A 89 -12.84 -5.14 4.74
C ALA A 89 -12.65 -3.92 3.82
N PHE A 90 -12.25 -2.78 4.39
CA PHE A 90 -11.99 -1.55 3.61
C PHE A 90 -10.80 -1.71 2.64
N ARG A 91 -9.71 -2.37 3.05
CA ARG A 91 -8.57 -2.67 2.16
C ARG A 91 -8.98 -3.54 0.98
N ARG A 92 -9.84 -4.54 1.21
CA ARG A 92 -10.35 -5.42 0.14
C ARG A 92 -11.25 -4.65 -0.82
N ALA A 93 -12.17 -3.83 -0.30
CA ALA A 93 -13.04 -2.99 -1.11
C ALA A 93 -12.23 -2.01 -1.98
N ALA A 94 -11.27 -1.30 -1.39
CA ALA A 94 -10.37 -0.41 -2.14
C ALA A 94 -9.60 -1.18 -3.22
N SER A 95 -9.09 -2.37 -2.91
CA SER A 95 -8.38 -3.22 -3.88
C SER A 95 -9.28 -3.67 -5.04
N VAL A 96 -10.57 -3.92 -4.80
CA VAL A 96 -11.54 -4.23 -5.87
C VAL A 96 -11.70 -3.02 -6.79
N LEU A 97 -11.98 -1.85 -6.25
CA LEU A 97 -12.23 -0.64 -7.05
C LEU A 97 -11.02 -0.21 -7.88
N LYS A 98 -9.80 -0.37 -7.33
CA LYS A 98 -8.55 -0.12 -8.07
C LYS A 98 -8.38 -1.03 -9.28
N SER A 99 -9.04 -2.19 -9.31
CA SER A 99 -8.95 -3.15 -10.43
C SER A 99 -10.02 -2.95 -11.50
N LEU A 100 -11.03 -2.11 -11.25
CA LEU A 100 -12.10 -1.89 -12.21
C LEU A 100 -11.58 -1.04 -13.38
N PRO A 101 -11.90 -1.41 -14.65
CA PRO A 101 -11.46 -0.68 -15.84
C PRO A 101 -12.37 0.52 -16.17
N PHE A 102 -13.19 0.96 -15.21
CA PHE A 102 -14.15 2.04 -15.39
C PHE A 102 -14.36 2.79 -14.07
N THR A 103 -14.89 4.02 -14.16
CA THR A 103 -15.30 4.82 -13.01
C THR A 103 -16.71 4.42 -12.58
N VAL A 104 -16.88 4.12 -11.29
CA VAL A 104 -18.18 3.91 -10.65
C VAL A 104 -18.96 5.22 -10.68
N ALA A 105 -20.14 5.21 -11.30
CA ALA A 105 -21.00 6.37 -11.47
C ALA A 105 -22.35 6.21 -10.75
N THR A 106 -22.74 4.98 -10.44
CA THR A 106 -23.99 4.65 -9.73
C THR A 106 -23.74 3.57 -8.68
N LEU A 107 -24.65 3.47 -7.70
CA LEU A 107 -24.57 2.40 -6.70
C LEU A 107 -24.71 1.00 -7.33
N GLY A 108 -25.43 0.89 -8.45
CA GLY A 108 -25.57 -0.36 -9.20
C GLY A 108 -24.24 -0.88 -9.78
N ASP A 109 -23.27 -0.01 -10.03
CA ASP A 109 -21.95 -0.41 -10.57
C ASP A 109 -21.12 -1.21 -9.56
N VAL A 110 -21.46 -1.13 -8.27
CA VAL A 110 -20.79 -1.89 -7.20
C VAL A 110 -21.62 -3.06 -6.68
N ASP A 111 -22.80 -3.30 -7.26
CA ASP A 111 -23.63 -4.45 -6.90
C ASP A 111 -22.98 -5.77 -7.33
N GLY A 112 -23.00 -6.75 -6.43
CA GLY A 112 -22.37 -8.05 -6.64
C GLY A 112 -20.85 -8.06 -6.50
N LEU A 113 -20.18 -6.91 -6.31
CA LEU A 113 -18.74 -6.88 -6.08
C LEU A 113 -18.37 -7.57 -4.75
N PRO A 114 -17.31 -8.38 -4.72
CA PRO A 114 -16.91 -9.09 -3.51
C PRO A 114 -16.46 -8.11 -2.42
N GLY A 115 -17.00 -8.29 -1.22
CA GLY A 115 -16.68 -7.45 -0.06
C GLY A 115 -17.47 -6.15 0.04
N PHE A 116 -18.41 -5.88 -0.88
CA PHE A 116 -19.29 -4.71 -0.83
C PHE A 116 -20.56 -5.01 -0.03
N GLY A 117 -20.43 -5.07 1.30
CA GLY A 117 -21.57 -5.09 2.21
C GLY A 117 -22.17 -3.69 2.46
N ASP A 118 -23.29 -3.63 3.18
CA ASP A 118 -24.09 -2.42 3.41
C ASP A 118 -23.25 -1.22 3.88
N GLN A 119 -22.33 -1.43 4.81
CA GLN A 119 -21.47 -0.34 5.31
C GLN A 119 -20.60 0.28 4.20
N ILE A 120 -20.03 -0.55 3.33
CA ILE A 120 -19.16 -0.08 2.24
C ILE A 120 -20.01 0.59 1.16
N LYS A 121 -21.16 0.01 0.82
CA LYS A 121 -22.11 0.60 -0.12
C LYS A 121 -22.64 1.94 0.34
N GLY A 122 -22.98 2.11 1.62
CA GLY A 122 -23.40 3.40 2.16
C GLY A 122 -22.33 4.49 2.03
N ILE A 123 -21.04 4.14 2.16
CA ILE A 123 -19.95 5.11 1.93
C ILE A 123 -19.80 5.44 0.44
N VAL A 124 -20.02 4.47 -0.46
CA VAL A 124 -20.05 4.73 -1.91
C VAL A 124 -21.19 5.69 -2.25
N GLU A 125 -22.38 5.44 -1.70
CA GLU A 125 -23.57 6.28 -1.88
C GLU A 125 -23.32 7.73 -1.41
N GLU A 126 -22.83 7.92 -0.18
CA GLU A 126 -22.45 9.26 0.33
C GLU A 126 -21.47 9.98 -0.61
N ILE A 127 -20.45 9.28 -1.12
CA ILE A 127 -19.46 9.89 -2.02
C ILE A 127 -20.06 10.20 -3.40
N LEU A 128 -20.99 9.39 -3.89
CA LEU A 128 -21.70 9.66 -5.15
C LEU A 128 -22.64 10.86 -5.03
N GLU A 129 -23.34 11.00 -3.90
CA GLU A 129 -24.34 12.06 -3.66
C GLU A 129 -23.69 13.39 -3.26
N ASP A 130 -22.79 13.35 -2.27
CA ASP A 130 -22.23 14.54 -1.63
C ASP A 130 -20.78 14.83 -2.06
N GLY A 131 -20.14 13.92 -2.80
CA GLY A 131 -18.73 14.02 -3.20
C GLY A 131 -17.74 13.60 -2.10
N GLU A 132 -18.21 13.30 -0.89
CA GLU A 132 -17.39 12.97 0.27
C GLU A 132 -18.17 12.21 1.34
N SER A 133 -17.47 11.42 2.16
CA SER A 133 -18.12 10.67 3.24
C SER A 133 -18.02 11.37 4.60
N SER A 134 -19.15 11.43 5.30
CA SER A 134 -19.27 11.97 6.66
C SER A 134 -18.33 11.27 7.65
N LYS A 135 -18.22 9.95 7.54
CA LYS A 135 -17.35 9.11 8.38
C LYS A 135 -15.87 9.35 8.11
N VAL A 136 -15.50 9.62 6.86
CA VAL A 136 -14.13 9.99 6.48
C VAL A 136 -13.78 11.35 7.08
N LYS A 137 -14.68 12.33 7.00
CA LYS A 137 -14.48 13.64 7.64
C LYS A 137 -14.30 13.53 9.14
N GLU A 138 -15.08 12.69 9.82
CA GLU A 138 -14.95 12.47 11.26
C GLU A 138 -13.54 11.97 11.61
N VAL A 139 -13.05 10.95 10.90
CA VAL A 139 -11.69 10.41 11.07
C VAL A 139 -10.62 11.47 10.80
N LEU A 140 -10.76 12.23 9.71
CA LEU A 140 -9.82 13.30 9.36
C LEU A 140 -9.83 14.45 10.37
N ASN A 141 -10.89 14.60 11.16
CA ASN A 141 -11.00 15.63 12.20
C ASN A 141 -10.65 15.13 13.61
N ASP A 142 -10.60 13.82 13.83
CA ASP A 142 -10.22 13.20 15.11
C ASP A 142 -8.78 13.54 15.49
N GLY A 143 -8.62 14.26 16.61
CA GLY A 143 -7.31 14.68 17.14
C GLY A 143 -6.42 13.50 17.51
N TRP A 144 -7.01 12.38 17.95
CA TRP A 144 -6.27 11.15 18.22
C TRP A 144 -5.71 10.58 16.92
N HIS A 145 -6.55 10.40 15.89
CA HIS A 145 -6.12 9.91 14.57
C HIS A 145 -5.00 10.77 13.98
N LYS A 146 -5.15 12.10 13.98
CA LYS A 146 -4.12 13.04 13.50
C LYS A 146 -2.78 12.85 14.19
N SER A 147 -2.78 12.70 15.51
CA SER A 147 -1.57 12.53 16.31
C SER A 147 -0.90 11.19 16.04
N ILE A 148 -1.68 10.10 16.01
CA ILE A 148 -1.14 8.77 15.69
C ILE A 148 -0.52 8.79 14.29
N LYS A 149 -1.23 9.32 13.29
CA LYS A 149 -0.74 9.44 11.92
C LYS A 149 0.57 10.21 11.83
N LEU A 150 0.65 11.38 12.49
CA LEU A 150 1.86 12.21 12.56
C LEU A 150 3.03 11.47 13.21
N PHE A 151 2.80 10.73 14.29
CA PHE A 151 3.90 10.05 14.97
C PHE A 151 4.35 8.82 14.21
N THR A 152 3.43 8.06 13.61
CA THR A 152 3.78 6.87 12.82
C THR A 152 4.42 7.18 11.47
N SER A 153 4.39 8.43 11.00
CA SER A 153 5.15 8.84 9.81
C SER A 153 6.67 8.93 10.08
N VAL A 154 7.09 8.94 11.35
CA VAL A 154 8.51 8.96 11.73
C VAL A 154 9.09 7.55 11.66
N PHE A 155 10.19 7.38 10.92
CA PHE A 155 10.91 6.11 10.87
C PHE A 155 11.34 5.65 12.28
N GLY A 156 11.03 4.40 12.63
CA GLY A 156 11.26 3.84 13.96
C GLY A 156 10.14 4.06 14.98
N VAL A 157 9.04 4.70 14.59
CA VAL A 157 7.87 4.92 15.46
C VAL A 157 6.71 4.05 14.99
N GLY A 158 6.38 3.02 15.77
CA GLY A 158 5.17 2.22 15.58
C GLY A 158 4.01 2.69 16.46
N LEU A 159 2.84 2.07 16.27
CA LEU A 159 1.59 2.40 16.97
C LEU A 159 1.74 2.49 18.50
N LYS A 160 2.46 1.54 19.13
CA LYS A 160 2.67 1.55 20.59
C LYS A 160 3.38 2.82 21.08
N THR A 161 4.40 3.27 20.34
CA THR A 161 5.16 4.48 20.66
C THR A 161 4.31 5.72 20.39
N ALA A 162 3.60 5.77 19.26
CA ALA A 162 2.71 6.86 18.91
C ALA A 162 1.60 7.06 19.98
N VAL A 163 0.95 5.97 20.42
CA VAL A 163 -0.05 6.01 21.49
C VAL A 163 0.56 6.47 22.81
N LYS A 164 1.79 6.05 23.13
CA LYS A 164 2.50 6.52 24.32
C LYS A 164 2.72 8.04 24.27
N TRP A 165 3.22 8.57 23.16
CA TRP A 165 3.47 10.01 23.01
C TRP A 165 2.18 10.82 23.08
N HIS A 166 1.11 10.37 22.41
CA HIS A 166 -0.20 11.01 22.53
C HIS A 166 -0.71 11.04 23.98
N LYS A 167 -0.55 9.94 24.74
CA LYS A 167 -0.94 9.88 26.17
C LYS A 167 -0.10 10.80 27.06
N LEU A 168 1.12 11.14 26.65
CA LEU A 168 1.96 12.14 27.32
C LEU A 168 1.54 13.58 26.98
N GLY A 169 0.52 13.77 26.13
CA GLY A 169 0.06 15.09 25.70
C GLY A 169 0.95 15.74 24.65
N ILE A 170 1.90 14.99 24.07
CA ILE A 170 2.74 15.48 22.98
C ILE A 170 1.89 15.65 21.73
N GLN A 171 2.01 16.79 21.05
CA GLN A 171 1.22 17.11 19.86
C GLN A 171 2.09 17.32 18.60
N THR A 172 3.37 17.64 18.76
CA THR A 172 4.23 17.99 17.62
C THR A 172 5.55 17.21 17.62
N LEU A 173 6.16 17.04 16.43
CA LEU A 173 7.50 16.46 16.32
C LEU A 173 8.58 17.34 16.94
N LYS A 174 8.34 18.64 17.06
CA LYS A 174 9.25 19.59 17.70
C LYS A 174 9.37 19.31 19.20
N GLU A 175 8.25 19.10 19.89
CA GLU A 175 8.24 18.71 21.31
C GLU A 175 9.05 17.43 21.55
N ILE A 176 8.94 16.44 20.65
CA ILE A 176 9.71 15.18 20.72
C ILE A 176 11.21 15.44 20.59
N LYS A 177 11.62 16.34 19.69
CA LYS A 177 13.03 16.70 19.47
C LYS A 177 13.62 17.50 20.63
N GLU A 178 12.81 18.31 21.30
CA GLU A 178 13.25 19.20 22.38
C GLU A 178 13.16 18.56 23.78
N ASP A 179 12.36 17.50 23.95
CA ASP A 179 12.21 16.80 25.23
C ASP A 179 13.44 15.95 25.58
N LYS A 180 14.27 16.47 26.48
CA LYS A 180 15.47 15.80 27.01
C LYS A 180 15.17 14.57 27.87
N ASN A 181 13.95 14.42 28.37
CA ASN A 181 13.55 13.28 29.20
C ASN A 181 13.05 12.10 28.34
N LEU A 182 12.72 12.35 27.08
CA LEU A 182 12.21 11.35 26.17
C LEU A 182 13.37 10.49 25.64
N ARG A 183 13.40 9.22 26.06
CA ARG A 183 14.38 8.25 25.54
C ARG A 183 13.96 7.76 24.15
N LEU A 184 14.68 8.23 23.13
CA LEU A 184 14.52 7.79 21.75
C LEU A 184 15.48 6.65 21.43
N THR A 185 15.03 5.71 20.60
CA THR A 185 15.93 4.72 19.99
C THR A 185 16.75 5.36 18.87
N ASN A 186 17.90 4.79 18.52
CA ASN A 186 18.72 5.28 17.40
C ASN A 186 17.91 5.42 16.09
N MET A 187 16.97 4.50 15.86
CA MET A 187 16.09 4.52 14.69
C MET A 187 15.16 5.74 14.71
N GLN A 188 14.56 6.06 15.86
CA GLN A 188 13.70 7.22 16.05
C GLN A 188 14.48 8.53 15.95
N THR A 189 15.68 8.57 16.53
CA THR A 189 16.59 9.72 16.41
C THR A 189 16.90 10.01 14.94
N ALA A 190 17.31 8.99 14.17
CA ALA A 190 17.55 9.13 12.73
C ALA A 190 16.28 9.53 11.97
N GLY A 191 15.14 8.91 12.29
CA GLY A 191 13.85 9.22 11.68
C GLY A 191 13.40 10.67 11.91
N LEU A 192 13.64 11.23 13.10
CA LEU A 192 13.35 12.63 13.41
C LEU A 192 14.36 13.59 12.75
N GLN A 193 15.63 13.20 12.71
CA GLN A 193 16.71 14.00 12.11
C GLN A 193 16.50 14.19 10.60
N HIS A 194 16.09 13.14 9.91
CA HIS A 194 15.91 13.12 8.45
C HIS A 194 14.43 13.14 8.01
N TYR A 195 13.52 13.56 8.89
CA TYR A 195 12.08 13.46 8.68
C TYR A 195 11.61 14.06 7.33
N GLU A 196 12.04 15.29 7.02
CA GLU A 196 11.63 15.98 5.80
C GLU A 196 12.12 15.29 4.52
N ASP A 197 13.34 14.74 4.53
CA ASP A 197 13.87 13.98 3.39
C ASP A 197 13.14 12.63 3.22
N LEU A 198 12.75 11.99 4.32
CA LEU A 198 12.09 10.68 4.30
C LEU A 198 10.60 10.78 3.88
N ILE A 199 9.92 11.87 4.24
CA ILE A 199 8.50 12.04 3.90
C ILE A 199 8.27 12.55 2.46
N GLY A 200 9.29 13.18 1.85
CA GLY A 200 9.22 13.74 0.51
C GLY A 200 9.08 12.74 -0.65
N GLY A 201 9.12 11.43 -0.35
CA GLY A 201 9.09 10.38 -1.37
C GLY A 201 10.42 10.25 -2.13
N VAL A 202 10.52 9.19 -2.93
CA VAL A 202 11.72 8.89 -3.75
C VAL A 202 11.31 8.87 -5.21
N SER A 203 12.01 9.62 -6.05
CA SER A 203 11.80 9.64 -7.49
C SER A 203 12.42 8.43 -8.20
N ASN A 204 11.99 8.16 -9.44
CA ASN A 204 12.62 7.11 -10.26
C ASN A 204 14.11 7.39 -10.49
N ALA A 205 14.49 8.65 -10.72
CA ALA A 205 15.89 9.04 -10.90
C ALA A 205 16.74 8.76 -9.64
N GLU A 206 16.24 9.13 -8.46
CA GLU A 206 16.92 8.80 -7.19
C GLU A 206 17.01 7.29 -6.98
N ALA A 207 15.97 6.52 -7.33
CA ALA A 207 15.99 5.06 -7.23
C ALA A 207 17.01 4.41 -8.17
N ASP A 208 17.17 4.94 -9.39
CA ASP A 208 18.15 4.49 -10.38
C ASP A 208 19.58 4.79 -9.91
N GLU A 209 19.82 6.00 -9.41
CA GLU A 209 21.12 6.40 -8.83
C GLU A 209 21.52 5.49 -7.65
N ILE A 210 20.59 5.24 -6.73
CA ILE A 210 20.81 4.33 -5.61
C ILE A 210 21.08 2.91 -6.10
N THR A 211 20.38 2.45 -7.14
CA THR A 211 20.59 1.11 -7.71
C THR A 211 22.01 0.96 -8.26
N LEU A 212 22.56 1.98 -8.91
CA LEU A 212 23.94 1.99 -9.39
C LEU A 212 24.94 1.93 -8.22
N LEU A 213 24.75 2.75 -7.19
CA LEU A 213 25.61 2.76 -6.00
C LEU A 213 25.63 1.39 -5.30
N VAL A 214 24.46 0.75 -5.14
CA VAL A 214 24.38 -0.60 -4.55
C VAL A 214 25.07 -1.62 -5.44
N LYS A 215 24.88 -1.54 -6.76
CA LYS A 215 25.51 -2.46 -7.71
C LYS A 215 27.04 -2.37 -7.67
N GLU A 216 27.59 -1.16 -7.69
CA GLU A 216 29.04 -0.93 -7.57
C GLU A 216 29.62 -1.48 -6.27
N ALA A 217 28.94 -1.20 -5.15
CA ALA A 217 29.36 -1.70 -3.84
C ALA A 217 29.32 -3.24 -3.76
N VAL A 218 28.26 -3.87 -4.27
CA VAL A 218 28.11 -5.34 -4.25
C VAL A 218 29.14 -6.01 -5.17
N CYS A 219 29.30 -5.51 -6.40
CA CYS A 219 30.24 -6.09 -7.38
C CYS A 219 31.71 -5.97 -6.95
N THR A 220 32.04 -5.08 -6.02
CA THR A 220 33.38 -5.00 -5.41
C THR A 220 33.72 -6.27 -4.63
N PHE A 221 32.73 -6.93 -4.01
CA PHE A 221 32.94 -8.13 -3.21
C PHE A 221 32.52 -9.42 -3.92
N LEU A 222 31.52 -9.33 -4.81
CA LEU A 222 31.00 -10.47 -5.56
C LEU A 222 30.71 -10.04 -7.01
N PRO A 223 31.69 -10.16 -7.92
CA PRO A 223 31.58 -9.65 -9.29
C PRO A 223 30.40 -10.23 -10.07
N ASP A 224 30.03 -11.49 -9.81
CA ASP A 224 28.95 -12.20 -10.52
C ASP A 224 27.56 -11.97 -9.90
N ALA A 225 27.43 -11.10 -8.89
CA ALA A 225 26.16 -10.82 -8.24
C ALA A 225 25.19 -10.07 -9.18
N VAL A 226 23.91 -10.47 -9.12
CA VAL A 226 22.82 -9.77 -9.81
C VAL A 226 22.08 -8.89 -8.81
N VAL A 227 22.04 -7.59 -9.08
CA VAL A 227 21.28 -6.60 -8.30
C VAL A 227 20.03 -6.21 -9.09
N THR A 228 18.86 -6.27 -8.46
CA THR A 228 17.57 -5.98 -9.12
C THR A 228 16.72 -5.09 -8.21
N LEU A 229 16.22 -3.98 -8.76
CA LEU A 229 15.27 -3.11 -8.09
C LEU A 229 13.92 -3.82 -7.90
N THR A 230 13.35 -3.73 -6.70
CA THR A 230 12.10 -4.41 -6.33
C THR A 230 11.08 -3.42 -5.73
N GLY A 231 10.07 -3.90 -5.00
CA GLY A 231 9.11 -3.04 -4.31
C GLY A 231 8.16 -2.29 -5.24
N GLY A 232 7.82 -1.06 -4.89
CA GLY A 232 6.91 -0.20 -5.66
C GLY A 232 7.41 0.13 -7.06
N PHE A 233 8.71 0.44 -7.19
CA PHE A 233 9.34 0.81 -8.46
C PHE A 233 9.33 -0.29 -9.53
N ARG A 234 9.15 -1.56 -9.12
CA ARG A 234 9.05 -2.69 -10.05
C ARG A 234 7.63 -2.92 -10.59
N ARG A 235 6.60 -2.39 -9.90
CA ARG A 235 5.20 -2.55 -10.29
C ARG A 235 4.80 -1.48 -11.29
#